data_AF-A0A453FUD4-F1
#
_entry.id   AF-A0A453FUD4-F1
#
_cell.length_a   1.000
_cell.length_b   1.000
_cell.length_c   1.000
_cell.angle_alpha   90.00
_cell.angle_beta   90.00
_cell.angle_gamma   90.00
#
_symmetry.space_group_name_H-M   'P 1'
#
loop_
_entity.id
_entity.type
_entity.pdbx_description
1 polymer ?
#
loop_
_entity_poly.entity_id
_entity_poly.type
_entity_poly.pdbx_seq_one_letter_code
_entity_poly.pdbx_strand_id
1 'polypeptide(L)'
;MVRECIKHPTLAKYILESNSFELFFEYVELPNFDIASDALNTFKDLLTKHETVVSVYLSSHYEQFFERYTRILTSTNYVTRRQSVKFLSEFLLEPSNSKIMKRYIQEVRFLNIMIGLLKVSVIVYTLPFIWELRDYEIAYVGYSVLCFLLSLYLNASLI
;
A
#
# COMPACT_ATOMS: atom_id res chain seq x y z
N MET A 1 -3.64 5.04 -23.67
CA MET A 1 -3.66 6.52 -23.83
C MET A 1 -3.35 7.23 -22.52
N VAL A 2 -4.06 6.98 -21.42
CA VAL A 2 -3.76 7.63 -20.11
C VAL A 2 -2.35 7.34 -19.60
N ARG A 3 -1.84 6.10 -19.75
CA ARG A 3 -0.46 5.75 -19.37
C ARG A 3 0.62 6.55 -20.10
N GLU A 4 0.33 7.07 -21.29
CA GLU A 4 1.25 7.96 -22.02
C GLU A 4 1.24 9.36 -21.41
N CYS A 5 0.08 9.86 -20.99
CA CYS A 5 -0.03 11.14 -20.29
C CYS A 5 0.71 11.12 -18.94
N ILE A 6 0.67 9.99 -18.22
CA ILE A 6 1.36 9.80 -16.93
C ILE A 6 2.89 9.92 -17.07
N LYS A 7 3.46 9.77 -18.28
CA LYS A 7 4.91 9.96 -18.50
C LYS A 7 5.35 11.42 -18.34
N HIS A 8 4.41 12.36 -18.44
CA HIS A 8 4.69 13.78 -18.29
C HIS A 8 4.27 14.27 -16.90
N PRO A 9 5.17 14.86 -16.11
CA PRO A 9 4.92 15.21 -14.72
C PRO A 9 3.81 16.25 -14.54
N THR A 10 3.68 17.19 -15.49
CA THR A 10 2.60 18.20 -15.49
C THR A 10 1.23 17.59 -15.68
N LEU A 11 1.10 16.60 -16.59
CA LEU A 11 -0.15 15.90 -16.82
C LEU A 11 -0.48 14.95 -15.66
N ALA A 12 0.52 14.25 -15.11
CA ALA A 12 0.34 13.42 -13.94
C ALA A 12 -0.16 14.23 -12.73
N LYS A 13 0.41 15.41 -12.50
CA LYS A 13 -0.07 16.35 -11.46
C LYS A 13 -1.52 16.74 -11.70
N TYR A 14 -1.88 17.12 -12.92
CA TYR A 14 -3.24 17.52 -13.25
C TYR A 14 -4.26 16.38 -13.01
N ILE A 15 -3.88 15.15 -13.36
CA ILE A 15 -4.72 13.97 -13.12
C ILE A 15 -4.88 13.73 -11.61
N LEU A 16 -3.79 13.80 -10.83
CA LEU A 16 -3.83 13.61 -9.37
C LEU A 16 -4.69 14.65 -8.65
N GLU A 17 -4.64 15.90 -9.07
CA GLU A 17 -5.44 16.99 -8.48
C GLU A 17 -6.90 17.01 -8.98
N SER A 18 -7.24 16.17 -9.96
CA SER A 18 -8.59 16.13 -10.54
C SER A 18 -9.52 15.17 -9.78
N ASN A 19 -10.82 15.46 -9.82
CA ASN A 19 -11.86 14.55 -9.30
C ASN A 19 -11.85 13.18 -10.01
N SER A 20 -11.30 13.11 -11.23
CA SER A 20 -11.16 11.85 -11.97
C SER A 20 -10.20 10.86 -11.27
N PHE A 21 -9.32 11.35 -10.39
CA PHE A 21 -8.47 10.48 -9.59
C PHE A 21 -9.30 9.57 -8.66
N GLU A 22 -10.40 10.08 -8.10
CA GLU A 22 -11.24 9.33 -7.18
C GLU A 22 -11.90 8.12 -7.87
N LEU A 23 -12.20 8.23 -9.16
CA LEU A 23 -12.78 7.14 -9.96
C LEU A 23 -11.87 5.92 -10.05
N PHE A 24 -10.54 6.07 -9.91
CA PHE A 24 -9.63 4.92 -9.91
C PHE A 24 -9.89 3.97 -8.73
N PHE A 25 -10.33 4.49 -7.58
CA PHE A 25 -10.68 3.63 -6.44
C PHE A 25 -11.90 2.76 -6.76
N GLU A 26 -12.86 3.29 -7.53
CA GLU A 26 -14.03 2.55 -8.00
C GLU A 26 -13.67 1.55 -9.10
N TYR A 27 -12.81 1.93 -10.06
CA TYR A 27 -12.39 1.06 -11.16
C TYR A 27 -11.61 -0.17 -10.67
N VAL A 28 -10.83 -0.03 -9.61
CA VAL A 28 -10.04 -1.11 -9.01
C VAL A 28 -10.92 -2.13 -8.27
N GLU A 29 -12.12 -1.75 -7.86
CA GLU A 29 -13.10 -2.63 -7.21
C GLU A 29 -14.12 -3.25 -8.17
N LEU A 30 -14.03 -2.98 -9.47
CA LEU A 30 -14.92 -3.57 -10.46
C LEU A 30 -14.85 -5.11 -10.44
N PRO A 31 -15.98 -5.80 -10.64
CA PRO A 31 -16.02 -7.26 -10.65
C PRO A 31 -15.30 -7.87 -11.86
N ASN A 32 -15.10 -7.08 -12.93
CA ASN A 32 -14.36 -7.51 -14.10
C ASN A 32 -12.84 -7.43 -13.81
N PHE A 33 -12.21 -8.61 -13.71
CA PHE A 33 -10.80 -8.76 -13.39
C PHE A 33 -9.86 -8.02 -14.34
N ASP A 34 -10.08 -8.13 -15.66
CA ASP A 34 -9.17 -7.54 -16.64
C ASP A 34 -9.16 -6.01 -16.54
N ILE A 35 -10.34 -5.42 -16.35
CA ILE A 35 -10.51 -3.97 -16.18
C ILE A 35 -9.92 -3.51 -14.85
N ALA A 36 -10.23 -4.22 -13.75
CA ALA A 36 -9.73 -3.88 -12.42
C ALA A 36 -8.20 -3.97 -12.34
N SER A 37 -7.61 -5.00 -12.94
CA SER A 37 -6.16 -5.19 -13.01
C SER A 37 -5.48 -4.09 -13.83
N ASP A 38 -6.04 -3.73 -15.00
CA ASP A 38 -5.51 -2.66 -15.84
C ASP A 38 -5.60 -1.28 -15.16
N ALA A 39 -6.71 -1.02 -14.45
CA ALA A 39 -6.91 0.18 -13.65
C ALA A 39 -5.90 0.24 -12.49
N LEU A 40 -5.69 -0.86 -11.76
CA LEU A 40 -4.73 -0.94 -10.66
C LEU A 40 -3.29 -0.70 -11.13
N ASN A 41 -2.90 -1.25 -12.28
CA ASN A 41 -1.59 -1.00 -12.88
C ASN A 41 -1.40 0.47 -13.26
N THR A 42 -2.44 1.09 -13.84
CA THR A 42 -2.41 2.52 -14.19
C THR A 42 -2.37 3.41 -12.94
N PHE A 43 -3.08 3.03 -11.89
CA PHE A 43 -3.07 3.69 -10.60
C PHE A 43 -1.69 3.61 -9.93
N LYS A 44 -1.07 2.41 -9.96
CA LYS A 44 0.31 2.21 -9.50
C LYS A 44 1.28 3.11 -10.28
N ASP A 45 1.22 3.11 -11.60
CA ASP A 45 2.09 3.96 -12.44
C ASP A 45 1.93 5.45 -12.11
N LEU A 46 0.70 5.91 -11.85
CA LEU A 46 0.43 7.30 -11.49
C LEU A 46 1.09 7.69 -10.15
N LEU A 47 1.15 6.75 -9.19
CA LEU A 47 1.67 6.98 -7.85
C LEU A 47 3.19 6.73 -7.71
N THR A 48 3.81 5.96 -8.60
CA THR A 48 5.24 5.64 -8.52
C THR A 48 6.10 6.46 -9.48
N LYS A 49 5.56 6.91 -10.62
CA LYS A 49 6.41 7.45 -11.69
C LYS A 49 6.98 8.83 -11.40
N HIS A 50 6.23 9.65 -10.65
CA HIS A 50 6.61 11.03 -10.33
C HIS A 50 6.49 11.27 -8.83
N GLU A 51 7.36 10.63 -8.05
CA GLU A 51 7.35 10.61 -6.59
C GLU A 51 7.29 12.00 -5.95
N THR A 52 7.96 13.00 -6.53
CA THR A 52 7.96 14.37 -6.00
C THR A 52 6.58 15.00 -6.05
N VAL A 53 5.83 14.78 -7.13
CA VAL A 53 4.45 15.27 -7.30
C VAL A 53 3.51 14.54 -6.34
N VAL A 54 3.67 13.22 -6.25
CA VAL A 54 2.85 12.36 -5.39
C VAL A 54 3.05 12.68 -3.91
N SER A 55 4.30 12.89 -3.48
CA SER A 55 4.64 13.26 -2.10
C SER A 55 4.00 14.59 -1.69
N VAL A 56 3.97 15.58 -2.60
CA VAL A 56 3.28 16.86 -2.37
C VAL A 56 1.76 16.66 -2.26
N TYR A 57 1.15 15.90 -3.17
CA TYR A 57 -0.28 15.60 -3.14
C TYR A 57 -0.70 14.84 -1.87
N LEU A 58 0.05 13.82 -1.48
CA LEU A 58 -0.25 13.03 -0.28
C LEU A 58 -0.03 13.80 1.01
N SER A 59 0.86 14.79 1.03
CA SER A 59 1.05 15.63 2.21
C SER A 59 -0.20 16.47 2.51
N SER A 60 -0.96 16.89 1.50
CA SER A 60 -2.21 17.64 1.67
C SER A 60 -3.45 16.74 1.81
N HIS A 61 -3.49 15.58 1.13
CA HIS A 61 -4.67 14.70 1.09
C HIS A 61 -4.48 13.36 1.83
N TYR A 62 -3.55 13.31 2.79
CA TYR A 62 -3.17 12.08 3.49
C TYR A 62 -4.37 11.29 4.02
N GLU A 63 -5.27 11.93 4.78
CA GLU A 63 -6.37 11.23 5.46
C GLU A 63 -7.39 10.68 4.47
N GLN A 64 -7.82 11.49 3.49
CA GLN A 64 -8.77 11.09 2.46
C GLN A 64 -8.21 9.95 1.61
N PHE A 65 -6.93 10.02 1.21
CA PHE A 65 -6.30 8.98 0.42
C PHE A 65 -6.23 7.65 1.17
N PHE A 66 -5.70 7.64 2.40
CA PHE A 66 -5.51 6.39 3.14
C PHE A 66 -6.83 5.81 3.66
N GLU A 67 -7.85 6.63 3.93
CA GLU A 67 -9.18 6.12 4.26
C GLU A 67 -9.79 5.37 3.08
N ARG A 68 -9.71 5.93 1.87
CA ARG A 68 -10.19 5.26 0.64
C ARG A 68 -9.36 4.03 0.31
N TYR A 69 -8.03 4.12 0.43
CA TYR A 69 -7.13 3.00 0.21
C TYR A 69 -7.41 1.85 1.18
N THR A 70 -7.78 2.16 2.42
CA THR A 70 -8.18 1.16 3.41
C THR A 70 -9.40 0.35 2.99
N ARG A 71 -10.36 0.96 2.26
CA ARG A 71 -11.53 0.24 1.72
C ARG A 71 -11.11 -0.81 0.70
N ILE A 72 -10.15 -0.48 -0.18
CA ILE A 72 -9.57 -1.44 -1.12
C ILE A 72 -8.86 -2.58 -0.38
N LEU A 73 -8.13 -2.26 0.69
CA LEU A 73 -7.45 -3.26 1.52
C LEU A 73 -8.41 -4.20 2.27
N THR A 74 -9.62 -3.75 2.59
CA THR A 74 -10.66 -4.57 3.23
C THR A 74 -11.69 -5.13 2.24
N SER A 75 -11.50 -4.89 0.94
CA SER A 75 -12.40 -5.37 -0.11
C SER A 75 -12.52 -6.90 -0.14
N THR A 76 -13.65 -7.37 -0.67
CA THR A 76 -13.95 -8.80 -0.85
C THR A 76 -13.15 -9.42 -1.99
N ASN A 77 -12.66 -8.62 -2.94
CA ASN A 77 -11.86 -9.08 -4.07
C ASN A 77 -10.44 -9.44 -3.60
N TYR A 78 -10.18 -10.74 -3.47
CA TYR A 78 -8.90 -11.26 -3.00
C TYR A 78 -7.70 -10.77 -3.83
N VAL A 79 -7.82 -10.73 -5.16
CA VAL A 79 -6.69 -10.38 -6.04
C VAL A 79 -6.37 -8.90 -5.93
N THR A 80 -7.39 -8.04 -6.01
CA THR A 80 -7.25 -6.59 -5.80
C THR A 80 -6.65 -6.29 -4.44
N ARG A 81 -7.16 -6.94 -3.38
CA ARG A 81 -6.64 -6.79 -2.02
C ARG A 81 -5.17 -7.18 -1.93
N ARG A 82 -4.78 -8.33 -2.49
CA ARG A 82 -3.39 -8.83 -2.47
C ARG A 82 -2.44 -7.90 -3.22
N GLN A 83 -2.82 -7.46 -4.43
CA GLN A 83 -2.00 -6.54 -5.23
C GLN A 83 -1.86 -5.18 -4.55
N SER A 84 -2.93 -4.68 -3.92
CA SER A 84 -2.91 -3.42 -3.19
C SER A 84 -2.05 -3.48 -1.93
N VAL A 85 -2.03 -4.61 -1.20
CA VAL A 85 -1.11 -4.81 -0.08
C VAL A 85 0.34 -4.79 -0.55
N LYS A 86 0.65 -5.54 -1.61
CA LYS A 86 2.00 -5.57 -2.19
C LYS A 86 2.44 -4.16 -2.61
N PHE A 87 1.59 -3.46 -3.37
CA PHE A 87 1.87 -2.11 -3.80
C PHE A 87 2.07 -1.14 -2.64
N LEU A 88 1.24 -1.20 -1.59
CA LEU A 88 1.38 -0.33 -0.42
C LEU A 88 2.74 -0.52 0.26
N SER A 89 3.21 -1.76 0.36
CA SER A 89 4.53 -2.03 0.95
C SER A 89 5.64 -1.38 0.13
N GLU A 90 5.65 -1.59 -1.19
CA GLU A 90 6.61 -0.97 -2.12
C GLU A 90 6.55 0.57 -2.02
N PHE A 91 5.34 1.12 -2.00
CA PHE A 91 5.09 2.56 -1.98
C PHE A 91 5.57 3.25 -0.70
N LEU A 92 5.35 2.64 0.47
CA LEU A 92 5.74 3.21 1.76
C LEU A 92 7.26 3.16 2.00
N LEU A 93 7.97 2.24 1.35
CA LEU A 93 9.41 2.07 1.51
C LEU A 93 10.24 3.02 0.68
N GLU A 94 9.62 3.69 -0.29
CA GLU A 94 10.31 4.64 -1.13
C GLU A 94 10.88 5.80 -0.27
N PRO A 95 12.17 6.18 -0.40
CA PRO A 95 12.79 7.28 0.34
C PRO A 95 12.00 8.60 0.30
N SER A 96 11.40 8.91 -0.86
CA SER A 96 10.56 10.09 -1.07
C SER A 96 9.31 10.14 -0.17
N ASN A 97 8.86 8.98 0.31
CA ASN A 97 7.66 8.80 1.14
C ASN A 97 7.99 8.51 2.61
N SER A 98 9.25 8.62 3.03
CA SER A 98 9.69 8.31 4.41
C SER A 98 8.92 9.07 5.50
N LYS A 99 8.51 10.32 5.24
CA LYS A 99 7.67 11.11 6.16
C LYS A 99 6.25 10.52 6.30
N ILE A 100 5.68 10.10 5.18
CA ILE A 100 4.34 9.48 5.09
C ILE A 100 4.36 8.12 5.80
N MET A 101 5.39 7.31 5.57
CA MET A 101 5.60 6.04 6.25
C MET A 101 5.65 6.21 7.78
N LYS A 102 6.40 7.19 8.29
CA LYS A 102 6.47 7.46 9.72
C LYS A 102 5.10 7.81 10.31
N ARG A 103 4.33 8.67 9.64
CA ARG A 103 2.96 9.00 10.04
C ARG A 103 2.05 7.77 10.01
N TYR A 104 2.17 6.94 8.98
CA TYR A 104 1.37 5.73 8.79
C TYR A 104 1.58 4.70 9.91
N ILE A 105 2.83 4.48 10.33
CA ILE A 105 3.18 3.52 11.40
C ILE A 105 2.73 4.03 12.78
N GLN A 106 2.70 5.35 12.99
CA GLN A 106 2.25 5.95 14.25
C GLN A 106 0.74 5.76 14.49
N GLU A 107 -0.04 5.53 13.43
CA GLU A 107 -1.48 5.32 13.54
C GLU A 107 -1.83 3.85 13.81
N VAL A 108 -2.29 3.57 15.03
CA VAL A 108 -2.69 2.23 15.49
C VAL A 108 -3.74 1.58 14.57
N ARG A 109 -4.64 2.38 13.97
CA ARG A 109 -5.69 1.89 13.05
C ARG A 109 -5.08 1.20 11.82
N PHE A 110 -4.15 1.88 11.15
CA PHE A 110 -3.48 1.38 9.96
C PHE A 110 -2.54 0.22 10.28
N LEU A 111 -1.88 0.26 11.43
CA LEU A 111 -1.06 -0.84 11.92
C LEU A 111 -1.90 -2.12 12.15
N ASN A 112 -3.07 -2.00 12.77
CA ASN A 112 -3.97 -3.14 12.99
C ASN A 112 -4.46 -3.77 11.68
N ILE A 113 -4.73 -2.95 10.65
CA ILE A 113 -5.10 -3.43 9.31
C ILE A 113 -3.93 -4.19 8.68
N MET A 114 -2.71 -3.64 8.73
CA MET A 114 -1.50 -4.30 8.21
C MET A 114 -1.24 -5.64 8.92
N ILE A 115 -1.36 -5.69 10.25
CA ILE A 115 -1.22 -6.93 11.04
C ILE A 115 -2.32 -7.94 10.67
N GLY A 116 -3.56 -7.48 10.48
CA GLY A 116 -4.68 -8.33 10.05
C GLY A 116 -4.46 -8.96 8.67
N LEU A 117 -3.94 -8.18 7.72
CA LEU A 117 -3.64 -8.65 6.36
C LEU A 117 -2.45 -9.61 6.31
N LEU A 118 -1.45 -9.38 7.16
CA LEU A 118 -0.33 -10.30 7.37
C LEU A 118 -0.79 -11.62 8.01
N LYS A 119 -1.72 -11.59 8.98
CA LYS A 119 -2.30 -12.83 9.55
C LYS A 119 -2.92 -13.70 8.47
N VAL A 120 -3.67 -13.13 7.52
CA VAL A 120 -4.29 -13.90 6.43
C VAL A 120 -3.26 -14.54 5.49
N SER A 121 -2.05 -13.96 5.36
CA SER A 121 -1.01 -14.45 4.44
C SER A 121 0.08 -15.30 5.10
N VAL A 122 0.38 -15.06 6.38
CA VAL A 122 1.50 -15.66 7.14
C VAL A 122 1.05 -16.86 8.01
N ILE A 123 -0.23 -16.92 8.42
CA ILE A 123 -0.73 -18.03 9.27
C ILE A 123 -0.63 -19.41 8.56
N VAL A 124 -0.43 -19.47 7.24
CA VAL A 124 -0.22 -20.74 6.53
C VAL A 124 1.21 -21.30 6.69
N TYR A 125 2.21 -20.50 7.06
CA TYR A 125 3.63 -20.92 7.00
C TYR A 125 4.45 -20.80 8.29
N THR A 126 3.96 -20.13 9.35
CA THR A 126 4.80 -19.82 10.54
C THR A 126 4.16 -20.22 11.87
N LEU A 127 3.30 -21.23 11.87
CA LEU A 127 2.62 -21.70 13.09
C LEU A 127 3.48 -22.43 14.14
N PRO A 128 4.66 -23.03 13.85
CA PRO A 128 5.47 -23.64 14.91
C PRO A 128 6.32 -22.66 15.72
N PHE A 129 6.56 -21.42 15.25
CA PHE A 129 7.61 -20.56 15.82
C PHE A 129 7.10 -19.42 16.71
N ILE A 130 5.81 -19.07 16.61
CA ILE A 130 5.24 -17.87 17.25
C ILE A 130 4.60 -18.19 18.63
N TRP A 131 4.39 -19.47 18.97
CA TRP A 131 3.83 -19.86 20.27
C TRP A 131 4.76 -19.62 21.48
N GLU A 132 6.05 -19.35 21.25
CA GLU A 132 7.07 -19.17 22.30
C GLU A 132 7.19 -17.73 22.83
N LEU A 133 6.62 -16.72 22.16
CA LEU A 133 6.87 -15.29 22.45
C LEU A 133 5.69 -14.55 23.08
N ARG A 134 4.78 -15.28 23.72
CA ARG A 134 3.65 -14.71 24.46
C ARG A 134 4.05 -14.49 25.91
N ASP A 135 4.94 -13.53 26.16
CA ASP A 135 5.10 -12.81 27.45
C ASP A 135 6.30 -11.85 27.33
N TYR A 136 6.13 -10.61 26.84
CA TYR A 136 7.02 -9.45 27.15
C TYR A 136 6.43 -8.15 26.54
N GLU A 137 5.79 -7.35 27.39
CA GLU A 137 4.89 -6.24 27.05
C GLU A 137 5.54 -4.95 26.51
N ILE A 138 6.86 -4.88 26.26
CA ILE A 138 7.54 -3.63 25.80
C ILE A 138 8.51 -3.84 24.61
N ALA A 139 8.64 -5.06 24.06
CA ALA A 139 9.41 -5.30 22.81
C ALA A 139 8.59 -5.09 21.50
N TYR A 140 7.30 -4.77 21.63
CA TYR A 140 6.27 -4.87 20.59
C TYR A 140 6.35 -3.85 19.44
N VAL A 141 6.99 -2.70 19.66
CA VAL A 141 7.22 -1.71 18.59
C VAL A 141 8.47 -2.05 17.76
N GLY A 142 9.49 -2.65 18.38
CA GLY A 142 10.74 -3.06 17.71
C GLY A 142 10.57 -4.31 16.84
N TYR A 143 9.83 -5.33 17.31
CA TYR A 143 9.56 -6.56 16.55
C TYR A 143 8.64 -6.33 15.33
N SER A 144 7.74 -5.34 15.41
CA SER A 144 6.79 -5.04 14.33
C SER A 144 7.45 -4.37 13.12
N VAL A 145 8.52 -3.59 13.33
CA VAL A 145 9.34 -3.00 12.26
C VAL A 145 10.40 -4.00 11.77
N LEU A 146 10.97 -4.84 12.64
CA LEU A 146 11.97 -5.85 12.26
C LEU A 146 11.38 -6.97 11.37
N CYS A 147 10.15 -7.43 11.61
CA CYS A 147 9.45 -8.37 10.72
C CYS A 147 8.96 -7.71 9.42
N PHE A 148 8.63 -6.41 9.45
CA PHE A 148 8.37 -5.62 8.24
C PHE A 148 9.64 -5.54 7.36
N LEU A 149 10.82 -5.41 7.98
CA LEU A 149 12.14 -5.43 7.33
C LEU A 149 12.58 -6.84 6.84
N LEU A 150 12.25 -7.92 7.56
CA LEU A 150 12.57 -9.30 7.12
C LEU A 150 11.70 -9.78 5.94
N SER A 151 10.44 -9.33 5.83
CA SER A 151 9.58 -9.66 4.67
C SER A 151 9.93 -8.89 3.40
N LEU A 152 10.70 -7.81 3.51
CA LEU A 152 11.31 -7.12 2.37
C LEU A 152 12.63 -7.76 1.94
N TYR A 153 13.42 -8.22 2.90
CA TYR A 153 14.69 -8.92 2.66
C TYR A 153 14.49 -10.25 1.91
N LEU A 154 13.38 -10.96 2.13
CA LEU A 154 13.02 -12.19 1.39
C LEU A 154 12.49 -11.94 -0.04
N ASN A 155 11.93 -10.76 -0.34
CA ASN A 155 11.50 -10.38 -1.69
C ASN A 155 12.63 -9.81 -2.58
N ALA A 156 13.82 -9.53 -2.03
CA ALA A 156 15.00 -9.11 -2.81
C ALA A 156 15.93 -10.29 -3.21
N SER A 157 15.68 -11.51 -2.70
CA SER A 157 16.59 -12.66 -2.84
C SER A 157 16.13 -13.74 -3.83
N LEU A 158 14.92 -13.63 -4.39
CA LEU A 158 14.46 -14.45 -5.51
C LEU A 158 13.95 -13.52 -6.62
N ILE A 159 14.76 -13.43 -7.67
CA ILE A 159 14.43 -13.26 -9.11
C ILE A 159 12.98 -12.89 -9.43
#